data_AF-A0A8I0FQV3-F1
#
_entry.id   AF-A0A8I0FQV3-F1
#
_cell.length_a   1.000
_cell.length_b   1.000
_cell.length_c   1.000
_cell.angle_alpha   90.00
_cell.angle_beta   90.00
_cell.angle_gamma   90.00
#
_symmetry.space_group_name_H-M   'P 1'
#
loop_
_entity.id
_entity.type
_entity.pdbx_description
1 polymer ?
#
loop_
_entity_poly.entity_id
_entity_poly.type
_entity_poly.pdbx_seq_one_letter_code
_entity_poly.pdbx_strand_id
1 'polypeptide(L)'
;MKKSHRPQTRVKNPEPNVMSPDWVVWAAWADRITFEEIRKKTGKTENDVIKIMRKNLKPSSFRLWRKRAKNQSIKHRKKFEITRKEIRRKIKKNDYI
;
A
#
# COMPACT_ATOMS: atom_id res chain seq x y z
N MET A 1 -24.76 -8.76 -21.43
CA MET A 1 -24.04 -7.89 -20.45
C MET A 1 -22.75 -7.41 -21.09
N LYS A 2 -22.53 -6.09 -21.20
CA LYS A 2 -21.38 -5.53 -21.93
C LYS A 2 -20.07 -5.88 -21.21
N LYS A 3 -19.18 -6.64 -21.86
CA LYS A 3 -17.79 -6.80 -21.40
C LYS A 3 -17.14 -5.41 -21.42
N SER A 4 -16.53 -5.02 -20.31
CA SER A 4 -15.76 -3.77 -20.22
C SER A 4 -14.74 -3.70 -21.38
N HIS A 5 -14.71 -2.58 -22.12
CA HIS A 5 -13.75 -2.34 -23.21
C HIS A 5 -12.31 -2.15 -22.72
N ARG A 6 -12.09 -2.16 -21.40
CA ARG A 6 -10.75 -2.06 -20.83
C ARG A 6 -10.11 -3.45 -20.82
N PRO A 7 -8.89 -3.61 -21.34
CA PRO A 7 -8.16 -4.86 -21.22
C PRO A 7 -7.99 -5.16 -19.72
N GLN A 8 -8.51 -6.31 -19.28
CA GLN A 8 -8.26 -6.78 -17.93
C GLN A 8 -6.84 -7.32 -17.89
N THR A 9 -6.03 -6.77 -16.99
CA THR A 9 -4.72 -7.36 -16.68
C THR A 9 -4.97 -8.76 -16.11
N ARG A 10 -4.47 -9.80 -16.78
CA ARG A 10 -4.55 -11.19 -16.28
C ARG A 10 -3.53 -11.38 -15.17
N VAL A 11 -3.82 -10.81 -14.00
CA VAL A 11 -3.06 -11.09 -12.78
C VAL A 11 -3.60 -12.37 -12.15
N LYS A 12 -2.70 -13.21 -11.60
CA LYS A 12 -3.07 -14.48 -10.95
C LYS A 12 -4.02 -14.26 -9.75
N ASN A 13 -3.87 -13.13 -9.06
CA ASN A 13 -4.69 -12.75 -7.92
C ASN A 13 -5.35 -11.38 -8.19
N PRO A 14 -6.68 -11.31 -8.39
CA PRO A 14 -7.40 -10.06 -8.56
C PRO A 14 -7.43 -9.24 -7.26
N GLU A 15 -7.71 -7.94 -7.37
CA GLU A 15 -7.89 -7.10 -6.19
C GLU A 15 -9.07 -7.61 -5.34
N PRO A 16 -8.87 -7.81 -4.02
CA PRO A 16 -9.95 -8.25 -3.14
C PRO A 16 -11.03 -7.17 -3.02
N ASN A 17 -12.24 -7.59 -2.62
CA ASN A 17 -13.35 -6.65 -2.39
C ASN A 17 -12.99 -5.67 -1.26
N VAL A 18 -13.13 -4.37 -1.52
CA VAL A 18 -12.88 -3.26 -0.57
C VAL A 18 -13.60 -3.39 0.79
N MET A 19 -14.73 -4.10 0.85
CA MET A 19 -15.47 -4.33 2.10
C MET A 19 -14.95 -5.54 2.90
N SER A 20 -14.09 -6.38 2.32
CA SER A 20 -13.53 -7.57 2.97
C SER A 20 -12.33 -7.24 3.87
N PRO A 21 -12.13 -7.96 4.99
CA PRO A 21 -10.88 -7.95 5.74
C PRO A 21 -9.64 -8.26 4.88
N ASP A 22 -9.79 -9.05 3.82
CA ASP A 22 -8.70 -9.40 2.90
C ASP A 22 -8.16 -8.18 2.18
N TRP A 23 -9.01 -7.20 1.88
CA TRP A 23 -8.57 -5.94 1.29
C TRP A 23 -7.74 -5.13 2.27
N VAL A 24 -8.09 -5.12 3.56
CA VAL A 24 -7.27 -4.46 4.58
C VAL A 24 -5.91 -5.12 4.69
N VAL A 25 -5.84 -6.46 4.64
CA VAL A 25 -4.56 -7.19 4.65
C VAL A 25 -3.74 -6.88 3.39
N TRP A 26 -4.36 -6.91 2.22
CA TRP A 26 -3.73 -6.58 0.95
C TRP A 26 -3.19 -5.14 0.94
N ALA A 27 -4.01 -4.18 1.37
CA ALA A 27 -3.65 -2.77 1.42
C ALA A 27 -2.56 -2.49 2.46
N ALA A 28 -2.61 -3.16 3.62
CA ALA A 28 -1.61 -2.99 4.68
C ALA A 28 -0.23 -3.55 4.32
N TRP A 29 -0.15 -4.48 3.37
CA TRP A 29 1.12 -4.98 2.81
C TRP A 29 1.64 -4.13 1.64
N ALA A 30 0.78 -3.35 1.00
CA ALA A 30 1.18 -2.50 -0.12
C ALA A 30 1.95 -1.28 0.39
N ASP A 31 3.25 -1.21 0.11
CA ASP A 31 4.13 -0.12 0.55
C ASP A 31 3.68 1.29 0.06
N ARG A 32 2.79 1.36 -0.94
CA ARG A 32 2.25 2.61 -1.50
C ARG A 32 0.88 3.01 -0.98
N ILE A 33 0.32 2.28 -0.01
CA ILE A 33 -0.97 2.60 0.59
C ILE A 33 -0.74 3.01 2.04
N THR A 34 -1.20 4.21 2.39
CA THR A 34 -1.10 4.76 3.75
C THR A 34 -2.26 4.29 4.63
N PHE A 35 -2.06 4.31 5.95
CA PHE A 35 -3.16 4.06 6.90
C PHE A 35 -4.30 5.07 6.76
N GLU A 36 -4.02 6.30 6.34
CA GLU A 36 -5.04 7.31 6.05
C GLU A 36 -5.92 6.92 4.85
N GLU A 37 -5.33 6.37 3.78
CA GLU A 37 -6.08 5.88 2.63
C GLU A 37 -6.92 4.64 2.98
N ILE A 38 -6.38 3.75 3.80
CA ILE A 38 -7.13 2.61 4.34
C ILE A 38 -8.32 3.13 5.16
N ARG A 39 -8.10 4.10 6.04
CA ARG A 39 -9.18 4.74 6.82
C ARG A 39 -10.20 5.42 5.92
N LYS A 40 -9.79 6.12 4.86
CA LYS A 40 -10.71 6.78 3.93
C LYS A 40 -11.58 5.79 3.18
N LYS A 41 -11.04 4.62 2.80
CA LYS A 41 -11.78 3.59 2.06
C LYS A 41 -12.64 2.68 2.95
N THR A 42 -12.19 2.37 4.16
CA THR A 42 -12.80 1.32 5.01
C THR A 42 -13.31 1.84 6.36
N GLY A 43 -13.04 3.09 6.71
CA GLY A 43 -13.32 3.66 8.03
C GLY A 43 -12.43 3.13 9.16
N LYS A 44 -11.50 2.20 8.89
CA LYS A 44 -10.66 1.55 9.91
C LYS A 44 -9.51 2.46 10.34
N THR A 45 -9.29 2.59 11.64
CA THR A 45 -8.13 3.31 12.19
C THR A 45 -6.86 2.46 12.08
N GLU A 46 -5.68 3.06 12.25
CA GLU A 46 -4.41 2.32 12.29
C GLU A 46 -4.46 1.18 13.32
N ASN A 47 -5.03 1.45 14.51
CA ASN A 47 -5.18 0.43 15.54
C ASN A 47 -6.06 -0.74 15.10
N ASP A 48 -7.13 -0.47 14.36
CA ASP A 48 -8.00 -1.53 13.84
C ASP A 48 -7.29 -2.36 12.78
N VAL A 49 -6.50 -1.71 11.90
CA VAL A 49 -5.68 -2.41 10.91
C VAL A 49 -4.65 -3.30 11.60
N ILE A 50 -3.98 -2.82 12.66
CA ILE A 50 -3.03 -3.62 13.43
C ILE A 50 -3.73 -4.85 14.06
N LYS A 51 -4.93 -4.68 14.62
CA LYS A 51 -5.73 -5.78 15.18
C LYS A 51 -6.09 -6.81 14.10
N ILE A 52 -6.56 -6.35 12.94
CA ILE A 52 -6.89 -7.21 11.80
C ILE A 52 -5.66 -7.99 11.33
N MET A 53 -4.52 -7.31 11.17
CA MET A 53 -3.26 -7.93 10.73
C MET A 53 -2.77 -8.96 11.75
N ARG A 54 -2.89 -8.67 13.05
CA ARG A 54 -2.51 -9.60 14.12
C ARG A 54 -3.39 -10.86 14.15
N LYS A 55 -4.68 -10.73 13.82
CA LYS A 55 -5.62 -11.85 13.76
C LYS A 55 -5.43 -12.74 12.53
N ASN A 56 -5.09 -12.14 11.38
CA ASN A 56 -5.04 -12.85 10.10
C ASN A 56 -3.65 -13.41 9.74
N LEU A 57 -2.57 -12.87 10.31
CA LEU A 57 -1.20 -13.31 10.00
C LEU A 57 -0.63 -14.23 11.08
N LYS A 58 0.24 -15.15 10.66
CA LYS A 58 1.11 -15.90 11.58
C LYS A 58 1.99 -14.93 12.39
N PRO A 59 2.33 -15.23 13.65
CA PRO A 59 3.10 -14.33 14.50
C PRO A 59 4.44 -13.87 13.89
N SER A 60 5.15 -14.75 13.18
CA SER A 60 6.39 -14.42 12.47
C SER A 60 6.17 -13.40 11.35
N SER A 61 5.17 -13.63 10.50
CA SER A 61 4.77 -12.72 9.43
C SER A 61 4.29 -11.37 9.98
N PHE A 62 3.54 -11.37 11.08
CA PHE A 62 3.11 -10.14 11.75
C PHE A 62 4.29 -9.31 12.26
N ARG A 63 5.29 -9.94 12.90
CA ARG A 63 6.50 -9.23 13.34
C ARG A 63 7.26 -8.60 12.17
N LEU A 64 7.40 -9.33 11.06
CA LEU A 64 8.03 -8.83 9.85
C LEU A 64 7.26 -7.63 9.27
N TRP A 65 5.94 -7.78 9.14
CA TRP A 65 5.07 -6.68 8.72
C TRP A 65 5.19 -5.49 9.66
N ARG A 66 5.20 -5.68 10.98
CA ARG A 66 5.27 -4.57 11.94
C ARG A 66 6.61 -3.83 11.86
N LYS A 67 7.71 -4.55 11.65
CA LYS A 67 9.03 -3.94 11.37
C LYS A 67 8.99 -3.09 10.11
N ARG A 68 8.35 -3.59 9.04
CA ARG A 68 8.17 -2.85 7.77
C ARG A 68 7.22 -1.67 7.92
N ALA A 69 6.05 -1.83 8.52
CA ALA A 69 5.11 -0.73 8.77
C ALA A 69 5.71 0.39 9.63
N LYS A 70 6.60 0.03 10.59
CA LYS A 70 7.31 1.02 11.41
C LYS A 70 8.40 1.77 10.63
N ASN A 71 9.17 1.07 9.79
CA ASN A 71 10.38 1.61 9.13
C ASN A 71 10.14 2.14 7.71
N GLN A 72 9.22 1.52 6.98
CA GLN A 72 8.98 1.65 5.54
C GLN A 72 7.70 2.43 5.22
N SER A 73 6.86 2.70 6.22
CA SER A 73 5.71 3.59 6.03
C SER A 73 6.23 5.00 5.74
N ILE A 74 5.96 5.47 4.53
CA ILE A 74 6.12 6.86 4.16
C ILE A 74 4.95 7.59 4.82
N LYS A 75 5.05 7.79 6.14
CA LYS A 75 3.96 8.25 7.01
C LYS A 75 3.30 9.55 6.55
N HIS A 76 3.99 10.36 5.75
CA HIS A 76 3.48 11.62 5.22
C HIS A 76 3.64 11.68 3.70
N ARG A 77 2.53 11.91 2.98
CA ARG A 77 2.49 12.21 1.53
C ARG A 77 3.52 13.27 1.12
N LYS A 78 3.74 14.26 1.99
CA LYS A 78 4.73 15.33 1.81
C LYS A 78 6.17 14.79 1.70
N LYS A 79 6.54 13.80 2.52
CA LYS A 79 7.88 13.19 2.49
C LYS A 79 8.08 12.35 1.23
N PHE A 80 7.04 11.66 0.78
CA PHE A 80 7.03 10.95 -0.51
C PHE A 80 7.27 11.88 -1.69
N GLU A 81 6.53 13.00 -1.75
CA GLU A 81 6.67 13.99 -2.82
C GLU A 81 8.05 14.64 -2.83
N ILE A 82 8.64 14.92 -1.66
CA ILE A 82 9.99 15.48 -1.53
C ILE A 82 11.04 14.51 -2.06
N THR A 83 11.05 13.25 -1.61
CA THR A 83 12.02 12.23 -2.08
C THR A 83 11.92 12.02 -3.58
N ARG A 84 10.70 12.01 -4.13
CA ARG A 84 10.48 11.86 -5.59
C ARG A 84 10.99 13.08 -6.38
N LYS A 85 10.81 14.30 -5.84
CA LYS A 85 11.37 15.53 -6.41
C LYS A 85 12.90 15.51 -6.38
N GLU A 86 13.53 15.03 -5.31
CA GLU A 86 14.99 14.91 -5.21
C GLU A 86 15.58 13.93 -6.22
N ILE A 87 14.99 12.75 -6.38
CA ILE A 87 15.42 11.77 -7.39
C ILE A 87 15.37 12.39 -8.79
N ARG A 88 14.27 13.07 -9.12
CA ARG A 88 14.09 13.73 -10.42
C ARG A 88 15.02 14.92 -10.63
N ARG A 89 15.47 15.62 -9.58
CA ARG A 89 16.49 16.69 -9.68
C ARG A 89 17.89 16.16 -9.94
N LYS A 90 18.23 14.98 -9.41
CA LYS A 90 19.56 14.37 -9.58
C LYS A 90 19.78 13.80 -10.98
N ILE A 91 18.72 13.40 -11.67
CA ILE A 91 18.75 12.96 -13.06
C ILE A 91 18.72 14.22 -13.93
N LYS A 92 19.88 14.74 -14.35
CA LYS A 92 19.94 15.84 -15.33
C LYS A 92 20.02 15.27 -16.74
N LYS A 93 19.49 16.01 -17.72
CA LYS A 93 19.46 15.63 -19.15
C LYS A 93 20.86 15.37 -19.75
N ASN A 94 21.91 15.88 -19.12
CA ASN A 94 23.32 15.66 -19.50
C ASN A 94 23.94 14.36 -18.97
N ASP A 95 23.29 13.61 -18.08
CA ASP A 95 23.84 12.36 -17.55
C ASP A 95 23.67 11.17 -18.53
N TYR A 96 23.04 11.41 -19.69
CA TYR A 96 22.71 10.40 -20.71
C TYR A 96 23.06 10.86 -22.14
N ILE A 97 23.95 11.86 -22.29
CA ILE A 97 24.56 12.22 -23.58
C ILE A 97 26.03 11.86 -23.51
#